data_AF-A0A9X7JHP0-F1
#
_entry.id   AF-A0A9X7JHP0-F1
#
_cell.length_a   1.000
_cell.length_b   1.000
_cell.length_c   1.000
_cell.angle_alpha   90.00
_cell.angle_beta   90.00
_cell.angle_gamma   90.00
#
_symmetry.space_group_name_H-M   'P 1'
#
loop_
_entity.id
_entity.type
_entity.pdbx_description
1 polymer ?
#
loop_
_entity_poly.entity_id
_entity_poly.type
_entity_poly.pdbx_seq_one_letter_code
_entity_poly.pdbx_strand_id
1 'polypeptide(L)'
;GAVGRIGVAVRRWRRCLEELAEEEVRAAERGAGLDADRAAALLAAALLGGGQARAAGESLAELLGAQGALRLRDRGGHLLAECLDGVLDAERDRRTAPLEALEVTPDHQVELIAALSVLQRER
;
A
#
# COMPACT_ATOMS: atom_id res chain seq x y z
N GLY A 1 8.59 15.67 -4.23
CA GLY A 1 8.06 15.54 -2.86
C GLY A 1 7.44 14.17 -2.63
N ALA A 2 6.94 13.88 -1.42
CA ALA A 2 6.38 12.57 -1.05
C ALA A 2 5.29 12.09 -2.02
N VAL A 3 4.37 12.97 -2.42
CA VAL A 3 3.29 12.68 -3.40
C VAL A 3 3.84 12.04 -4.68
N GLY A 4 4.93 12.58 -5.24
CA GLY A 4 5.52 12.05 -6.48
C GLY A 4 6.09 10.65 -6.31
N ARG A 5 6.74 10.37 -5.17
CA ARG A 5 7.34 9.06 -4.87
C ARG A 5 6.28 8.01 -4.57
N ILE A 6 5.27 8.37 -3.76
CA ILE A 6 4.09 7.53 -3.51
C ILE A 6 3.40 7.22 -4.84
N GLY A 7 3.24 8.22 -5.72
CA GLY A 7 2.65 8.00 -7.04
C GLY A 7 3.43 7.01 -7.91
N VAL A 8 4.76 6.97 -7.83
CA VAL A 8 5.58 5.94 -8.52
C VAL A 8 5.28 4.56 -7.96
N ALA A 9 5.24 4.41 -6.63
CA ALA A 9 4.94 3.13 -5.98
C ALA A 9 3.52 2.65 -6.33
N VAL A 10 2.52 3.52 -6.31
CA VAL A 10 1.14 3.19 -6.69
C VAL A 10 1.05 2.73 -8.16
N ARG A 11 1.75 3.39 -9.09
CA ARG A 11 1.76 2.96 -10.50
C ARG A 11 2.42 1.59 -10.68
N ARG A 12 3.51 1.34 -9.95
CA ARG A 12 4.17 0.02 -9.95
C ARG A 12 3.24 -1.05 -9.38
N TRP A 13 2.65 -0.80 -8.22
CA TRP A 13 1.68 -1.69 -7.60
C TRP A 13 0.52 -2.02 -8.54
N ARG A 14 -0.06 -0.99 -9.19
CA ARG A 14 -1.15 -1.20 -10.16
C ARG A 14 -0.72 -2.12 -11.30
N ARG A 15 0.47 -1.93 -11.87
CA ARG A 15 0.99 -2.80 -12.94
C ARG A 15 1.18 -4.25 -12.46
N CYS A 16 1.76 -4.45 -11.28
CA CYS A 16 1.89 -5.80 -10.71
C CYS A 16 0.52 -6.43 -10.41
N LEU A 17 -0.49 -5.63 -10.06
CA LEU A 17 -1.85 -6.11 -9.84
C LEU A 17 -2.54 -6.51 -11.16
N GLU A 18 -2.33 -5.75 -12.23
CA GLU A 18 -2.78 -6.08 -13.59
C GLU A 18 -2.15 -7.42 -14.05
N GLU A 19 -0.84 -7.59 -13.85
CA GLU A 19 -0.11 -8.83 -14.16
C GLU A 19 -0.67 -10.04 -13.37
N LEU A 20 -0.89 -9.88 -12.05
CA LEU A 20 -1.50 -10.92 -11.20
C LEU A 20 -2.88 -11.35 -11.68
N ALA A 21 -3.72 -10.38 -12.07
CA ALA A 21 -5.07 -10.66 -12.56
C ALA A 21 -5.02 -11.39 -13.90
N GLU A 22 -4.12 -10.99 -14.80
CA GLU A 22 -3.92 -11.64 -16.09
C GLU A 22 -3.46 -13.09 -15.93
N GLU A 23 -2.54 -13.37 -15.01
CA GLU A 23 -2.10 -14.73 -14.69
C GLU A 23 -3.25 -15.61 -14.17
N GLU A 24 -4.05 -15.12 -13.22
CA GLU A 24 -5.16 -15.90 -12.66
C GLU A 24 -6.28 -16.10 -13.68
N VAL A 25 -6.57 -15.10 -14.53
CA VAL A 25 -7.50 -15.24 -15.64
C VAL A 25 -7.03 -16.35 -16.59
N ARG A 26 -5.77 -16.32 -17.04
CA ARG A 26 -5.20 -17.36 -17.91
C ARG A 26 -5.26 -18.75 -17.27
N ALA A 27 -5.06 -18.84 -15.95
CA ALA A 27 -5.14 -20.11 -15.22
C ALA A 27 -6.58 -20.62 -15.07
N ALA A 28 -7.56 -19.73 -15.00
CA ALA A 28 -8.98 -20.06 -14.92
C ALA A 28 -9.59 -20.42 -16.29
N GLU A 29 -9.05 -19.85 -17.37
CA GLU A 29 -9.57 -20.05 -18.73
C GLU A 29 -9.32 -21.46 -19.28
N ARG A 30 -10.41 -22.19 -19.55
CA ARG A 30 -10.44 -23.36 -20.45
C ARG A 30 -11.30 -23.12 -21.69
N GLY A 31 -11.31 -21.90 -22.23
CA GLY A 31 -11.89 -21.63 -23.56
C GLY A 31 -12.86 -20.45 -23.71
N ALA A 32 -13.09 -19.62 -22.69
CA ALA A 32 -13.93 -18.42 -22.80
C ALA A 32 -13.17 -17.22 -22.23
N GLY A 33 -12.74 -16.30 -23.11
CA GLY A 33 -11.91 -15.12 -22.77
C GLY A 33 -12.51 -14.27 -21.65
N LEU A 34 -12.05 -14.50 -20.43
CA LEU A 34 -12.33 -13.71 -19.25
C LEU A 34 -11.56 -12.38 -19.35
N ASP A 35 -12.16 -11.33 -18.81
CA ASP A 35 -11.64 -9.98 -18.89
C ASP A 35 -10.64 -9.71 -17.74
N ALA A 36 -9.34 -9.76 -18.06
CA ALA A 36 -8.25 -9.49 -17.12
C ALA A 36 -8.26 -8.06 -16.59
N ASP A 37 -8.63 -7.07 -17.41
CA ASP A 37 -8.72 -5.67 -16.99
C ASP A 37 -9.85 -5.50 -15.96
N ARG A 38 -10.99 -6.15 -16.21
CA ARG A 38 -12.10 -6.18 -15.25
C ARG A 38 -11.71 -6.91 -13.96
N ALA A 39 -11.01 -8.04 -14.05
CA ALA A 39 -10.51 -8.75 -12.87
C ALA A 39 -9.56 -7.86 -12.03
N ALA A 40 -8.62 -7.15 -12.66
CA ALA A 40 -7.71 -6.24 -11.99
C ALA A 40 -8.45 -5.08 -11.29
N ALA A 41 -9.45 -4.49 -11.94
CA ALA A 41 -10.27 -3.42 -11.37
C ALA A 41 -11.09 -3.88 -10.16
N LEU A 42 -11.74 -5.05 -10.25
CA LEU A 42 -12.50 -5.65 -9.15
C LEU A 42 -11.59 -6.01 -7.98
N LEU A 43 -10.41 -6.58 -8.25
CA LEU A 43 -9.40 -6.87 -7.24
C LEU A 43 -8.94 -5.60 -6.52
N ALA A 44 -8.60 -4.54 -7.26
CA ALA A 44 -8.20 -3.27 -6.67
C ALA A 44 -9.28 -2.71 -5.74
N ALA A 45 -10.55 -2.71 -6.17
CA ALA A 45 -11.68 -2.27 -5.36
C ALA A 45 -11.89 -3.16 -4.10
N ALA A 46 -11.71 -4.47 -4.23
CA ALA A 46 -11.84 -5.40 -3.12
C ALA A 46 -10.70 -5.27 -2.08
N LEU A 47 -9.50 -4.85 -2.50
CA LEU A 47 -8.33 -4.67 -1.64
C LEU A 47 -8.29 -3.31 -0.95
N LEU A 48 -8.62 -2.24 -1.68
CA LEU A 48 -8.59 -0.87 -1.16
C LEU A 48 -9.76 -0.58 -0.19
N GLY A 49 -10.79 -1.44 -0.20
CA GLY A 49 -11.91 -1.32 0.72
C GLY A 49 -12.96 -0.30 0.27
N GLY A 50 -13.74 0.21 1.23
CA GLY A 50 -14.85 1.11 0.99
C GLY A 50 -16.17 0.40 0.67
N GLY A 51 -17.21 1.17 0.33
CA GLY A 51 -18.59 0.66 0.23
C GLY A 51 -18.81 -0.42 -0.82
N GLN A 52 -17.96 -0.48 -1.85
CA GLN A 52 -18.09 -1.44 -2.97
C GLN A 52 -17.16 -2.65 -2.84
N ALA A 53 -16.32 -2.75 -1.81
CA ALA A 53 -15.31 -3.81 -1.71
C ALA A 53 -15.92 -5.21 -1.65
N ARG A 54 -17.04 -5.35 -0.93
CA ARG A 54 -17.78 -6.63 -0.85
C ARG A 54 -18.34 -7.02 -2.21
N ALA A 55 -19.07 -6.11 -2.86
CA ALA A 55 -19.66 -6.35 -4.18
C ALA A 55 -18.58 -6.66 -5.23
N ALA A 56 -17.44 -5.97 -5.18
CA ALA A 56 -16.30 -6.23 -6.05
C ALA A 56 -15.71 -7.64 -5.84
N GLY A 57 -15.61 -8.08 -4.59
CA GLY A 57 -15.17 -9.44 -4.25
C GLY A 57 -16.15 -10.52 -4.73
N GLU A 58 -17.45 -10.27 -4.59
CA GLU A 58 -18.51 -11.16 -5.10
C GLU A 58 -18.45 -11.27 -6.63
N SER A 59 -18.37 -10.14 -7.35
CA SER A 59 -18.19 -10.14 -8.81
C SER A 59 -16.88 -10.79 -9.27
N LEU A 60 -15.81 -10.69 -8.49
CA LEU A 60 -14.56 -11.37 -8.79
C LEU A 60 -14.72 -12.90 -8.65
N ALA A 61 -15.47 -13.37 -7.65
CA ALA A 61 -15.78 -14.78 -7.46
C ALA A 61 -16.73 -15.31 -8.55
N GLU A 62 -17.66 -14.50 -9.05
CA GLU A 62 -18.48 -14.85 -10.22
C GLU A 62 -17.62 -15.01 -11.49
N LEU A 63 -16.61 -14.16 -11.66
CA LEU A 63 -15.74 -14.17 -12.84
C LEU A 63 -14.73 -15.33 -12.83
N LEU A 64 -14.06 -15.56 -11.71
CA LEU A 64 -12.93 -16.51 -11.59
C LEU A 64 -13.28 -17.81 -10.85
N GLY A 65 -14.48 -17.90 -10.30
CA GLY A 65 -14.84 -18.87 -9.28
C GLY A 65 -14.30 -18.48 -7.90
N ALA A 66 -14.96 -18.98 -6.85
CA ALA A 66 -14.63 -18.65 -5.46
C ALA A 66 -13.16 -18.92 -5.08
N GLN A 67 -12.63 -20.07 -5.50
CA GLN A 67 -11.24 -20.45 -5.22
C GLN A 67 -10.24 -19.53 -5.93
N GLY A 68 -10.51 -19.17 -7.19
CA GLY A 68 -9.65 -18.27 -7.97
C GLY A 68 -9.65 -16.85 -7.40
N ALA A 69 -10.83 -16.33 -7.06
CA ALA A 69 -10.96 -15.03 -6.42
C ALA A 69 -10.27 -14.98 -5.05
N LEU A 70 -10.36 -16.04 -4.24
CA LEU A 70 -9.67 -16.10 -2.95
C LEU A 70 -8.15 -16.03 -3.11
N ARG A 71 -7.57 -16.90 -3.96
CA ARG A 71 -6.11 -16.89 -4.22
C ARG A 71 -5.63 -15.55 -4.75
N LEU A 72 -6.36 -14.98 -5.71
CA LEU A 72 -6.01 -13.70 -6.31
C LEU A 72 -6.05 -12.57 -5.26
N ARG A 73 -7.05 -12.57 -4.37
CA ARG A 73 -7.13 -11.60 -3.26
C ARG A 73 -6.01 -11.77 -2.25
N ASP A 74 -5.62 -13.00 -1.91
CA ASP A 74 -4.52 -13.25 -0.99
C ASP A 74 -3.18 -12.77 -1.57
N ARG A 75 -2.88 -13.12 -2.84
CA ARG A 75 -1.68 -12.66 -3.55
C ARG A 75 -1.67 -11.14 -3.70
N GLY A 76 -2.79 -10.54 -4.10
CA GLY A 76 -2.93 -9.10 -4.24
C GLY A 76 -2.84 -8.35 -2.91
N GLY A 77 -3.34 -8.94 -1.83
CA GLY A 77 -3.23 -8.41 -0.47
C GLY A 77 -1.78 -8.38 0.02
N HIS A 78 -1.02 -9.44 -0.24
CA HIS A 78 0.42 -9.47 0.07
C HIS A 78 1.18 -8.39 -0.71
N LEU A 79 0.92 -8.27 -2.03
CA LEU A 79 1.51 -7.23 -2.87
C LEU A 79 1.19 -5.80 -2.36
N LEU A 80 -0.05 -5.57 -1.91
CA LEU A 80 -0.44 -4.28 -1.33
C LEU A 80 0.30 -4.00 -0.02
N ALA A 81 0.43 -5.00 0.86
CA ALA A 81 1.17 -4.87 2.12
C ALA A 81 2.65 -4.53 1.88
N GLU A 82 3.32 -5.26 1.00
CA GLU A 82 4.73 -4.99 0.65
C GLU A 82 4.92 -3.58 0.06
N CYS A 83 3.99 -3.14 -0.79
CA CYS A 83 4.02 -1.79 -1.35
C CYS A 83 3.85 -0.72 -0.25
N LEU A 84 2.91 -0.93 0.67
CA LEU A 84 2.67 -0.02 1.79
C LEU A 84 3.88 0.05 2.72
N ASP A 85 4.42 -1.08 3.13
CA ASP A 85 5.59 -1.16 4.01
C ASP A 85 6.79 -0.47 3.37
N GLY A 86 7.11 -0.79 2.11
CA GLY A 86 8.23 -0.16 1.41
C GLY A 86 8.06 1.35 1.23
N VAL A 87 6.83 1.84 1.02
CA VAL A 87 6.55 3.27 0.96
C VAL A 87 6.70 3.92 2.34
N LEU A 88 6.13 3.32 3.38
CA LEU A 88 6.14 3.86 4.74
C LEU A 88 7.55 3.90 5.30
N ASP A 89 8.34 2.83 5.12
CA ASP A 89 9.73 2.76 5.58
C ASP A 89 10.58 3.79 4.84
N ALA A 90 10.52 3.84 3.51
CA ALA A 90 11.29 4.82 2.75
C ALA A 90 10.90 6.28 3.07
N GLU A 91 9.63 6.52 3.42
CA GLU A 91 9.16 7.83 3.86
C GLU A 91 9.54 8.14 5.31
N ARG A 92 9.65 7.13 6.18
CA ARG A 92 10.17 7.24 7.54
C ARG A 92 11.65 7.58 7.50
N ASP A 93 12.46 6.80 6.79
CA ASP A 93 13.90 7.00 6.67
C ASP A 93 14.23 8.40 6.18
N ARG A 94 13.51 8.89 5.17
CA ARG A 94 13.69 10.26 4.65
C ARG A 94 13.38 11.35 5.69
N ARG A 95 12.43 11.11 6.59
CA ARG A 95 12.06 12.06 7.65
C ARG A 95 13.02 11.99 8.82
N THR A 96 13.59 10.82 9.10
CA THR A 96 14.53 10.60 10.22
C THR A 96 15.96 10.95 9.83
N ALA A 97 16.36 10.81 8.56
CA ALA A 97 17.72 11.08 8.09
C ALA A 97 18.32 12.42 8.54
N PRO A 98 17.59 13.55 8.57
CA PRO A 98 18.13 14.80 9.12
C PRO A 98 18.45 14.74 10.62
N LEU A 99 17.65 14.01 11.40
CA LEU A 99 17.87 13.82 12.84
C LEU A 99 19.08 12.91 13.09
N GLU A 100 19.20 11.84 12.29
CA GLU A 100 20.37 10.95 12.32
C GLU A 100 21.65 11.69 11.94
N ALA A 101 21.62 12.53 10.91
CA ALA A 101 22.77 13.33 10.48
C ALA A 101 23.22 14.35 11.54
N LEU A 102 22.33 14.74 12.45
CA LEU A 102 22.60 15.65 13.57
C LEU A 102 22.85 14.89 14.89
N GLU A 103 22.90 13.55 14.85
CA GLU A 103 23.04 12.68 16.03
C GLU A 103 22.02 13.03 17.14
N VAL A 104 20.82 13.46 16.75
CA VAL A 104 19.79 13.89 17.71
C VAL A 104 19.31 12.69 18.50
N THR A 105 19.62 12.70 19.79
CA THR A 105 19.13 11.74 20.78
C THR A 105 17.91 12.28 21.53
N PRO A 106 17.15 11.43 22.24
CA PRO A 106 16.09 11.89 23.15
C PRO A 106 16.57 12.89 24.21
N ASP A 107 17.83 12.84 24.64
CA ASP A 107 18.40 13.74 25.65
C ASP A 107 18.41 15.20 25.16
N HIS A 108 18.69 15.42 23.87
CA HIS A 108 18.61 16.75 23.26
C HIS A 108 17.21 17.35 23.38
N GLN A 109 16.14 16.53 23.35
CA GLN A 109 14.77 17.00 23.56
C GLN A 109 14.54 17.44 25.02
N VAL A 110 15.07 16.69 25.99
CA VAL A 110 14.98 17.02 27.42
C VAL A 110 15.68 18.35 27.70
N GLU A 111 16.89 18.53 27.17
CA GLU A 111 17.66 19.78 27.31
C GLU A 111 16.92 20.98 26.71
N LEU A 112 16.34 20.84 25.52
CA LEU A 112 15.54 21.90 24.88
C LEU A 112 14.29 22.26 25.71
N ILE A 113 13.58 21.27 26.25
CA ILE A 113 12.41 21.50 27.12
C ILE A 113 12.83 22.21 28.41
N ALA A 114 13.95 21.81 29.02
CA ALA A 114 14.48 22.45 30.23
C ALA A 114 14.85 23.91 29.95
N ALA A 115 15.58 24.19 28.87
CA ALA A 115 15.94 25.53 28.46
C ALA A 115 14.71 26.42 28.19
N LEU A 116 13.70 25.89 27.50
CA LEU A 116 12.44 26.60 27.26
C LEU A 116 11.69 26.91 28.56
N SER A 117 11.68 25.97 29.51
CA SER A 117 11.01 26.13 30.80
C SER A 117 11.65 27.25 31.64
N VAL A 118 12.98 27.41 31.57
CA VAL A 118 13.69 28.53 32.22
C VAL A 118 13.28 29.85 31.58
N LEU A 119 13.33 29.97 30.25
CA LEU A 119 12.93 31.19 29.53
C LEU A 119 11.48 31.60 29.81
N GLN A 120 10.57 30.63 29.98
CA GLN A 120 9.17 30.91 30.32
C GLN A 120 8.98 31.37 31.77
N ARG A 121 9.85 30.96 32.71
CA ARG A 121 9.79 31.41 34.11
C ARG A 121 10.34 32.81 34.32
N GLU A 122 11.22 33.28 33.43
CA GLU A 122 11.83 34.61 33.49
C GLU A 122 10.99 35.70 32.79
N ARG A 123 9.85 35.33 32.20
CA ARG A 123 8.93 36.22 31.49
C ARG A 123 7.62 36.40 32.26
#